data_AF-A0A399TCV3-F1
#
_entry.id   AF-A0A399TCV3-F1
#
_cell.length_a   1.000
_cell.length_b   1.000
_cell.length_c   1.000
_cell.angle_alpha   90.00
_cell.angle_beta   90.00
_cell.angle_gamma   90.00
#
_symmetry.space_group_name_H-M   'P 1'
#
loop_
_entity.id
_entity.type
_entity.pdbx_description
1 polymer ?
#
loop_
_entity_poly.entity_id
_entity_poly.type
_entity_poly.pdbx_seq_one_letter_code
_entity_poly.pdbx_strand_id
1 'polypeptide(L)'
;MRMLEDVVLAWRAHALRYASESPTASGSGSGSCPACDDSPFTDHEAIPRDAPHTAIHPLVAALEVARAEAARDARESLYRETRGPVYREHPFGMPAFVDYGEREEEIQEVVDDAMARELAPLAPVIRQALDRFVNLRLLQLEGEIGPVPDGRDGTDPEPLF
;
A
#
# COMPACT_ATOMS: atom_id res chain seq x y z
N MET A 1 19.20 3.17 5.94
CA MET A 1 17.99 3.82 5.39
C MET A 1 16.81 2.95 5.76
N ARG A 2 15.71 3.51 6.28
CA ARG A 2 14.47 2.76 6.52
C ARG A 2 13.56 2.99 5.32
N MET A 3 13.86 2.30 4.21
CA MET A 3 13.19 2.47 2.93
C MET A 3 11.65 2.40 3.07
N LEU A 4 11.15 1.46 3.87
CA LEU A 4 9.71 1.31 4.10
C LEU A 4 9.08 2.44 4.92
N GLU A 5 9.85 3.09 5.78
CA GLU A 5 9.36 4.27 6.50
C GLU A 5 9.04 5.41 5.52
N ASP A 6 9.93 5.66 4.56
CA ASP A 6 9.71 6.68 3.53
C ASP A 6 8.51 6.34 2.63
N VAL A 7 8.37 5.06 2.24
CA VAL A 7 7.21 4.58 1.47
C VAL A 7 5.90 4.81 2.23
N VAL A 8 5.85 4.42 3.50
CA VAL A 8 4.65 4.59 4.33
C VAL A 8 4.34 6.08 4.57
N LEU A 9 5.36 6.91 4.80
CA LEU A 9 5.15 8.35 4.98
C LEU A 9 4.67 9.04 3.70
N ALA A 10 5.21 8.68 2.54
CA ALA A 10 4.77 9.17 1.24
C ALA A 10 3.32 8.75 0.94
N TRP A 11 2.99 7.46 1.17
CA TRP A 11 1.63 6.95 1.05
C TRP A 11 0.68 7.70 1.98
N ARG A 12 1.03 7.88 3.26
CA ARG A 12 0.21 8.61 4.23
C ARG A 12 -0.11 10.03 3.73
N ALA A 13 0.89 10.76 3.25
CA ALA A 13 0.69 12.11 2.74
C ALA A 13 -0.21 12.13 1.49
N HIS A 14 -0.09 11.14 0.62
CA HIS A 14 -0.96 10.97 -0.55
C HIS A 14 -2.40 10.63 -0.14
N ALA A 15 -2.59 9.63 0.72
CA ALA A 15 -3.91 9.17 1.17
C ALA A 15 -4.70 10.30 1.84
N LEU A 16 -4.06 11.08 2.71
CA LEU A 16 -4.73 12.19 3.40
C LEU A 16 -5.14 13.33 2.46
N ARG A 17 -4.32 13.64 1.46
CA ARG A 17 -4.70 14.62 0.41
C ARG A 17 -5.86 14.10 -0.44
N TYR A 18 -5.78 12.84 -0.86
CA TYR A 18 -6.84 12.21 -1.65
C TYR A 18 -8.20 12.24 -0.92
N ALA A 19 -8.18 11.97 0.39
CA ALA A 19 -9.38 12.02 1.22
C ALA A 19 -10.03 13.41 1.29
N SER A 20 -9.24 14.49 1.21
CA SER A 20 -9.73 15.88 1.28
C SER A 20 -10.05 16.50 -0.08
N GLU A 21 -9.40 16.07 -1.16
CA GLU A 21 -9.42 16.76 -2.46
C GLU A 21 -10.37 16.14 -3.50
N SER A 22 -10.91 14.92 -3.27
CA SER A 22 -11.69 14.22 -4.28
C SER A 22 -13.21 14.35 -4.05
N PRO A 23 -13.91 15.29 -4.72
CA PRO A 23 -15.36 15.23 -4.85
C PRO A 23 -15.68 14.05 -5.78
N THR A 24 -16.45 13.09 -5.28
CA THR A 24 -16.95 11.94 -6.05
C THR A 24 -15.90 11.05 -6.74
N ALA A 25 -15.39 10.03 -6.03
CA ALA A 25 -14.99 8.80 -6.68
C ALA A 25 -16.14 7.79 -6.55
N SER A 26 -17.08 7.84 -7.49
CA SER A 26 -18.04 6.75 -7.73
C SER A 26 -17.26 5.55 -8.25
N GLY A 27 -16.77 4.73 -7.32
CA GLY A 27 -15.99 3.54 -7.60
C GLY A 27 -16.22 2.52 -6.50
N SER A 28 -17.48 2.14 -6.28
CA SER A 28 -17.82 0.94 -5.52
C SER A 28 -17.43 -0.28 -6.36
N GLY A 29 -16.15 -0.62 -6.32
CA GLY A 29 -15.62 -1.88 -6.80
C GLY A 29 -15.44 -2.80 -5.62
N SER A 30 -16.54 -3.36 -5.09
CA SER A 30 -16.54 -4.50 -4.16
C SER A 30 -16.13 -5.81 -4.88
N GLY A 31 -15.23 -5.71 -5.86
CA GLY A 31 -14.62 -6.87 -6.52
C GLY A 31 -13.28 -7.18 -5.86
N SER A 32 -12.89 -8.45 -5.85
CA SER A 32 -11.53 -8.80 -5.45
C SER A 32 -10.55 -8.12 -6.41
N CYS A 33 -9.44 -7.61 -5.88
CA CYS A 33 -8.41 -6.95 -6.67
C CYS A 33 -7.25 -7.95 -6.83
N PRO A 34 -7.03 -8.53 -8.01
CA PRO A 34 -5.99 -9.54 -8.20
C PRO A 34 -4.61 -9.06 -7.72
N ALA A 35 -4.28 -7.79 -7.94
CA ALA A 35 -3.00 -7.22 -7.49
C ALA A 35 -2.85 -7.17 -5.96
N CYS A 36 -3.94 -7.01 -5.21
CA CYS A 36 -3.89 -7.10 -3.75
C CYS A 36 -4.00 -8.55 -3.28
N ASP A 37 -4.80 -9.38 -3.93
CA ASP A 37 -4.98 -10.79 -3.59
C ASP A 37 -3.66 -11.58 -3.75
N ASP A 38 -2.85 -11.25 -4.76
CA ASP A 38 -1.56 -11.89 -5.05
C ASP A 38 -0.39 -11.31 -4.24
N SER A 39 -0.59 -10.20 -3.51
CA SER A 39 0.48 -9.52 -2.79
C SER A 39 0.77 -10.16 -1.42
N PRO A 40 2.04 -10.50 -1.09
CA PRO A 40 2.41 -10.97 0.25
C PRO A 40 2.16 -9.95 1.37
N PHE A 41 1.98 -8.67 1.03
CA PHE A 41 1.76 -7.63 2.03
C PHE A 41 0.31 -7.57 2.53
N THR A 42 -0.66 -8.05 1.74
CA THR A 42 -2.09 -7.93 2.07
C THR A 42 -2.45 -8.67 3.36
N ASP A 43 -1.81 -9.81 3.63
CA ASP A 43 -1.99 -10.58 4.86
C ASP A 43 -1.06 -10.17 6.01
N HIS A 44 -0.19 -9.18 5.80
CA HIS A 44 0.77 -8.73 6.79
C HIS A 44 0.07 -8.04 7.97
N GLU A 45 0.53 -8.30 9.20
CA GLU A 45 -0.10 -7.79 10.44
C GLU A 45 -0.20 -6.25 10.52
N ALA A 46 0.69 -5.56 9.80
CA ALA A 46 0.72 -4.11 9.72
C ALA A 46 -0.41 -3.50 8.88
N ILE A 47 -1.05 -4.32 8.03
CA ILE A 47 -2.15 -3.93 7.15
C ILE A 47 -3.48 -4.36 7.80
N PRO A 48 -4.35 -3.42 8.23
CA PRO A 48 -5.65 -3.79 8.81
C PRO A 48 -6.56 -4.43 7.75
N ARG A 49 -7.13 -5.59 8.06
CA ARG A 49 -8.02 -6.35 7.16
C ARG A 49 -9.37 -5.68 6.90
N ASP A 50 -9.77 -4.79 7.79
CA ASP A 50 -10.99 -3.99 7.72
C ASP A 50 -10.79 -2.65 6.99
N ALA A 51 -9.57 -2.37 6.51
CA ALA A 51 -9.28 -1.14 5.80
C ALA A 51 -10.04 -1.06 4.46
N PRO A 52 -10.57 0.13 4.08
CA PRO A 52 -11.18 0.29 2.77
C PRO A 52 -10.14 0.08 1.68
N HIS A 53 -10.50 -0.71 0.65
CA HIS A 53 -9.62 -1.04 -0.47
C HIS A 53 -9.00 0.20 -1.13
N THR A 54 -9.76 1.28 -1.27
CA THR A 54 -9.30 2.55 -1.87
C THR A 54 -8.17 3.22 -1.08
N ALA A 55 -8.08 3.00 0.23
CA ALA A 55 -7.00 3.53 1.05
C ALA A 55 -5.76 2.62 1.04
N ILE A 56 -5.97 1.31 1.02
CA ILE A 56 -4.88 0.34 1.17
C ILE A 56 -4.23 -0.06 -0.15
N HIS A 57 -4.97 -0.08 -1.26
CA HIS A 57 -4.45 -0.45 -2.58
C HIS A 57 -3.21 0.38 -2.99
N PRO A 58 -3.18 1.72 -2.83
CA PRO A 58 -1.98 2.49 -3.12
C PRO A 58 -0.79 2.16 -2.21
N LEU A 59 -1.02 1.73 -0.97
CA LEU A 59 0.05 1.29 -0.07
C LEU A 59 0.64 -0.04 -0.56
N VAL A 60 -0.21 -1.02 -0.84
CA VAL A 60 0.19 -2.34 -1.33
C VAL A 60 0.98 -2.21 -2.62
N ALA A 61 0.50 -1.40 -3.58
CA ALA A 61 1.21 -1.14 -4.82
C ALA A 61 2.61 -0.53 -4.60
N ALA A 62 2.74 0.41 -3.65
CA ALA A 62 4.04 1.01 -3.33
C ALA A 62 5.00 0.02 -2.64
N LEU A 63 4.46 -0.88 -1.80
CA LEU A 63 5.24 -1.95 -1.16
C LEU A 63 5.73 -2.98 -2.19
N GLU A 64 4.92 -3.33 -3.19
CA GLU A 64 5.35 -4.20 -4.30
C GLU A 64 6.50 -3.59 -5.12
N VAL A 65 6.44 -2.29 -5.41
CA VAL A 65 7.53 -1.59 -6.09
C VAL A 65 8.80 -1.64 -5.25
N ALA A 66 8.68 -1.32 -3.95
CA ALA A 66 9.79 -1.38 -3.01
C ALA A 66 10.39 -2.81 -2.90
N ARG A 67 9.54 -3.84 -2.98
CA ARG A 67 9.94 -5.25 -3.00
C ARG A 67 10.75 -5.60 -4.23
N ALA A 68 10.30 -5.17 -5.41
CA ALA A 68 11.01 -5.40 -6.66
C ALA A 68 12.37 -4.67 -6.68
N GLU A 69 12.43 -3.44 -6.16
CA GLU A 69 13.67 -2.67 -6.02
C GLU A 69 14.65 -3.35 -5.05
N ALA A 70 14.19 -3.77 -3.87
CA ALA A 70 15.00 -4.47 -2.89
C ALA A 70 15.55 -5.81 -3.43
N ALA A 71 14.73 -6.57 -4.16
CA ALA A 71 15.16 -7.80 -4.82
C ALA A 71 16.23 -7.54 -5.88
N ARG A 72 16.09 -6.47 -6.66
CA ARG A 72 17.10 -6.07 -7.65
C ARG A 72 18.43 -5.68 -6.99
N ASP A 73 18.37 -4.87 -5.94
CA ASP A 73 19.56 -4.41 -5.21
C ASP A 73 20.28 -5.57 -4.49
N ALA A 74 19.53 -6.53 -3.95
CA ALA A 74 20.08 -7.74 -3.35
C ALA A 74 20.82 -8.61 -4.39
N ARG A 75 20.23 -8.79 -5.58
CA ARG A 75 20.89 -9.51 -6.70
C ARG A 75 22.17 -8.81 -7.13
N GLU A 76 22.14 -7.49 -7.27
CA GLU A 76 23.33 -6.72 -7.65
C GLU A 76 24.43 -6.80 -6.58
N SER A 77 24.06 -6.71 -5.31
CA SER A 77 25.01 -6.81 -4.19
C SER A 77 25.65 -8.20 -4.15
N LEU A 78 24.84 -9.26 -4.25
CA LEU A 78 25.33 -10.64 -4.31
C LEU A 78 26.28 -10.85 -5.50
N TYR A 79 25.97 -10.30 -6.67
CA TYR A 79 26.86 -10.35 -7.83
C TYR A 79 28.20 -9.67 -7.56
N ARG A 80 28.18 -8.44 -7.00
CA ARG A 80 29.40 -7.69 -6.69
C ARG A 80 30.28 -8.42 -5.66
N GLU A 81 29.67 -9.09 -4.68
CA GLU A 81 30.38 -9.82 -3.63
C GLU A 81 30.96 -11.16 -4.13
N THR A 82 30.18 -11.93 -4.89
CA THR A 82 30.55 -13.31 -5.27
C THR A 82 31.31 -13.40 -6.57
N ARG A 83 30.94 -12.62 -7.59
CA ARG A 83 31.49 -12.69 -8.95
C ARG A 83 32.30 -11.46 -9.34
N GLY A 84 32.00 -10.30 -8.76
CA GLY A 84 32.72 -9.04 -8.99
C GLY A 84 34.25 -9.12 -8.88
N PRO A 85 34.84 -9.85 -7.92
CA PRO A 85 36.30 -10.01 -7.83
C PRO A 85 36.90 -10.84 -8.97
N VAL A 86 36.17 -11.83 -9.49
CA VAL A 86 36.65 -12.78 -10.51
C VAL A 86 36.75 -12.12 -11.88
N TYR A 87 35.83 -11.21 -12.20
CA TYR A 87 35.78 -10.53 -13.50
C TYR A 87 36.49 -9.16 -13.51
N ARG A 88 37.02 -8.70 -12.37
CA ARG A 88 37.63 -7.37 -12.21
C ARG A 88 38.79 -7.11 -13.18
N GLU A 89 39.56 -8.14 -13.51
CA GLU A 89 40.76 -8.05 -14.37
C GLU A 89 40.55 -8.66 -15.77
N HIS A 90 39.32 -9.08 -16.09
CA HIS A 90 39.07 -9.81 -17.33
C HIS A 90 39.05 -8.86 -18.54
N PRO A 91 39.86 -9.11 -19.60
CA PRO A 91 40.11 -8.15 -20.68
C PRO A 91 38.89 -7.82 -21.57
N PHE A 92 37.81 -8.60 -21.47
CA PHE A 92 36.58 -8.39 -22.25
C PHE A 92 35.44 -7.75 -21.43
N GLY A 93 35.63 -7.47 -20.14
CA GLY A 93 34.62 -6.82 -19.28
C GLY A 93 33.24 -7.48 -19.30
N MET A 94 33.16 -8.73 -19.75
CA MET A 94 31.92 -9.43 -20.06
C MET A 94 31.43 -10.08 -18.77
N PRO A 95 30.27 -9.67 -18.21
CA PRO A 95 29.69 -10.39 -17.11
C PRO A 95 29.34 -11.78 -17.63
N ALA A 96 29.70 -12.83 -16.91
CA ALA A 96 28.98 -14.09 -17.04
C ALA A 96 27.57 -13.84 -16.51
N PHE A 97 26.71 -13.25 -17.35
CA PHE A 97 25.28 -13.28 -17.19
C PHE A 97 24.81 -14.73 -17.41
N VAL A 98 25.13 -15.64 -16.49
CA VAL A 98 24.57 -16.99 -16.49
C VAL A 98 24.39 -17.41 -15.03
N ASP A 99 23.38 -16.83 -14.41
CA ASP A 99 22.76 -17.32 -13.18
C ASP A 99 21.37 -16.69 -13.07
N TYR A 100 20.54 -16.93 -14.09
CA TYR A 100 19.26 -16.24 -14.25
C TYR A 100 18.15 -16.76 -13.34
N GLY A 101 18.44 -17.62 -12.35
CA GLY A 101 17.36 -18.13 -11.50
C GLY A 101 17.72 -19.12 -10.40
N GLU A 102 18.94 -19.63 -10.28
CA GLU A 102 19.23 -20.69 -9.28
C GLU A 102 19.03 -20.22 -7.83
N ARG A 103 19.00 -18.90 -7.61
CA ARG A 103 18.82 -18.30 -6.28
C ARG A 103 17.76 -17.21 -6.22
N GLU A 104 16.92 -17.09 -7.25
CA GLU A 104 15.90 -16.04 -7.29
C GLU A 104 14.90 -16.21 -6.14
N GLU A 105 14.46 -17.44 -5.87
CA GLU A 105 13.56 -17.76 -4.77
C GLU A 105 14.20 -17.45 -3.42
N GLU A 106 15.45 -17.90 -3.18
CA GLU A 106 16.17 -17.62 -1.92
C GLU A 106 16.33 -16.12 -1.66
N ILE A 107 16.68 -15.34 -2.70
CA ILE A 107 16.82 -13.89 -2.59
C ILE A 107 15.47 -13.28 -2.26
N GLN A 108 14.40 -13.74 -2.91
CA GLN A 108 13.07 -13.22 -2.68
C GLN A 108 12.58 -13.50 -1.26
N GLU A 109 12.79 -14.71 -0.74
CA GLU A 109 12.46 -15.07 0.65
C GLU A 109 13.17 -14.17 1.65
N VAL A 110 14.48 -13.96 1.48
CA VAL A 110 15.28 -13.09 2.37
C VAL A 110 14.81 -11.63 2.32
N VAL A 111 14.44 -11.15 1.13
CA VAL A 111 13.90 -9.80 0.94
C VAL A 111 12.54 -9.67 1.61
N ASP A 112 11.65 -10.64 1.43
CA ASP A 112 10.31 -10.64 2.00
C ASP A 112 10.39 -10.64 3.54
N ASP A 113 11.28 -11.46 4.12
CA ASP A 113 11.55 -11.48 5.57
C ASP A 113 12.15 -10.17 6.10
N ALA A 114 13.04 -9.53 5.34
CA ALA A 114 13.61 -8.24 5.70
C ALA A 114 12.53 -7.14 5.68
N MET A 115 11.72 -7.10 4.63
CA MET A 115 10.65 -6.13 4.48
C MET A 115 9.56 -6.33 5.54
N ALA A 116 9.16 -7.56 5.85
CA ALA A 116 8.18 -7.84 6.90
C ALA A 116 8.65 -7.29 8.26
N ARG A 117 9.92 -7.54 8.61
CA ARG A 117 10.53 -7.01 9.84
C ARG A 117 10.59 -5.48 9.88
N GLU A 118 10.85 -4.84 8.75
CA GLU A 118 10.85 -3.37 8.64
C GLU A 118 9.44 -2.77 8.66
N LEU A 119 8.44 -3.50 8.15
CA LEU A 119 7.05 -3.04 8.05
C LEU A 119 6.30 -3.17 9.39
N ALA A 120 6.56 -4.22 10.15
CA ALA A 120 5.93 -4.47 11.47
C ALA A 120 5.90 -3.24 12.41
N PRO A 121 7.03 -2.51 12.67
CA PRO A 121 7.01 -1.34 13.54
C PRO A 121 6.20 -0.15 12.99
N LEU A 122 5.84 -0.15 11.71
CA LEU A 122 5.05 0.92 11.06
C LEU A 122 3.54 0.69 11.17
N ALA A 123 3.09 -0.46 11.68
CA ALA A 123 1.67 -0.78 11.86
C ALA A 123 0.85 0.32 12.57
N PRO A 124 1.34 0.95 13.66
CA PRO A 124 0.60 2.03 14.33
C PRO A 124 0.43 3.28 13.44
N VAL A 125 1.44 3.59 12.63
CA VAL A 125 1.42 4.74 11.72
C VAL A 125 0.41 4.50 10.59
N ILE A 126 0.40 3.28 10.04
CA ILE A 126 -0.55 2.86 9.01
C ILE A 126 -1.98 2.94 9.55
N ARG A 127 -2.24 2.37 10.73
CA ARG A 127 -3.57 2.42 11.36
C ARG A 127 -4.04 3.85 11.62
N GLN A 128 -3.19 4.70 12.19
CA GLN A 128 -3.55 6.10 12.44
C GLN A 128 -3.88 6.85 11.14
N ALA A 129 -3.15 6.58 10.06
CA ALA A 129 -3.41 7.19 8.76
C ALA A 129 -4.75 6.73 8.17
N LEU A 130 -5.06 5.42 8.29
CA LEU A 130 -6.34 4.85 7.84
C LEU A 130 -7.53 5.40 8.62
N ASP A 131 -7.44 5.45 9.95
CA ASP A 131 -8.50 6.02 10.78
C ASP A 131 -8.79 7.46 10.38
N ARG A 132 -7.73 8.25 10.14
CA ARG A 132 -7.87 9.63 9.68
C ARG A 132 -8.45 9.72 8.28
N PHE A 133 -8.04 8.85 7.37
CA PHE A 133 -8.59 8.77 6.01
C PHE A 133 -10.10 8.51 6.05
N VAL A 134 -10.52 7.49 6.79
CA VAL A 134 -11.94 7.11 6.93
C VAL A 134 -12.74 8.25 7.53
N ASN A 135 -12.26 8.86 8.62
CA ASN A 135 -12.95 10.00 9.24
C ASN A 135 -13.11 11.19 8.28
N LEU A 136 -12.08 11.52 7.50
CA LEU A 136 -12.19 12.60 6.51
C LEU A 136 -13.21 12.28 5.41
N ARG A 137 -13.25 11.02 4.94
CA ARG A 137 -14.24 10.58 3.96
C ARG A 137 -15.66 10.57 4.52
N LEU A 138 -15.85 10.17 5.78
CA LEU A 138 -17.16 10.22 6.43
C LEU A 138 -17.68 11.65 6.56
N LEU A 139 -16.83 12.59 7.03
CA LEU A 139 -17.19 14.01 7.13
C LEU A 139 -17.55 14.61 5.77
N GLN A 140 -16.85 14.22 4.71
CA GLN A 140 -17.17 14.65 3.35
C GLN A 140 -18.56 14.12 2.92
N LEU A 141 -18.84 12.84 3.16
CA LEU A 141 -20.12 12.23 2.83
C LEU A 141 -21.29 12.87 3.60
N GLU A 142 -21.10 13.21 4.88
CA GLU A 142 -22.08 13.95 5.68
C GLU A 142 -22.40 15.33 5.07
N GLY A 143 -21.37 16.03 4.58
CA GLY A 143 -21.54 17.31 3.87
C GLY A 143 -22.25 17.18 2.52
N GLU A 144 -22.06 16.05 1.82
CA GLU A 144 -22.69 15.77 0.52
C GLU A 144 -24.17 15.35 0.64
N ILE A 145 -24.55 14.65 1.72
CA ILE A 145 -25.94 14.17 1.92
C ILE A 145 -26.87 15.31 2.41
N GLY A 146 -26.33 16.34 3.06
CA GLY A 146 -27.11 17.43 3.64
C GLY A 146 -27.95 16.99 4.85
N PRO A 147 -28.52 17.92 5.64
CA PRO A 147 -29.40 17.55 6.73
C PRO A 147 -30.62 16.79 6.17
N VAL A 148 -30.84 15.57 6.67
CA VAL A 148 -32.12 14.87 6.47
C VAL A 148 -33.21 15.82 6.97
N PRO A 149 -34.16 16.27 6.13
CA PRO A 149 -35.24 17.10 6.63
C PRO A 149 -35.96 16.31 7.71
N ASP A 150 -36.05 16.89 8.91
CA ASP A 150 -36.92 16.36 9.96
C ASP A 150 -38.29 16.14 9.33
N GLY A 151 -38.73 14.89 9.28
CA GLY A 151 -40.02 14.47 8.77
C GLY A 151 -41.16 14.98 9.64
N ARG A 152 -41.31 16.31 9.73
CA ARG A 152 -42.59 16.96 9.96
C ARG A 152 -43.21 17.19 8.59
N ASP A 153 -43.64 16.08 7.99
CA ASP A 153 -44.71 16.14 7.01
C ASP A 153 -45.89 16.78 7.75
N GLY A 154 -46.26 17.99 7.34
CA GLY A 154 -47.43 18.72 7.80
C GLY A 154 -48.72 18.02 7.36
N THR A 155 -48.93 16.82 7.88
CA THR A 155 -50.16 16.03 7.78
C THR A 155 -50.69 15.81 9.20
N ASP A 156 -50.77 16.88 9.99
CA ASP A 156 -51.74 16.90 11.08
C ASP A 156 -53.13 16.85 10.42
N PRO A 157 -53.94 15.80 10.63
CA PRO A 157 -55.31 15.81 10.15
C PRO A 157 -56.06 16.92 10.89
N GLU A 158 -56.65 17.87 10.15
CA GLU A 158 -57.52 18.87 10.76
C GLU A 158 -58.64 18.18 11.55
N PRO A 159 -58.94 18.63 12.78
CA PRO A 159 -60.06 18.09 13.52
C PRO A 159 -61.37 18.58 12.89
N LEU A 160 -62.17 17.64 12.41
CA LEU A 160 -63.51 17.88 11.89
C LEU A 160 -64.43 18.42 13.01
N PHE A 161 -64.70 19.72 12.98
CA PHE A 161 -65.89 20.33 13.58
C PHE A 161 -66.61 21.18 12.53
#